data_AF-A0A1H8PLQ5-F1
#
_entry.id   AF-A0A1H8PLQ5-F1
#
_cell.length_a   1.000
_cell.length_b   1.000
_cell.length_c   1.000
_cell.angle_alpha   90.00
_cell.angle_beta   90.00
_cell.angle_gamma   90.00
#
_symmetry.space_group_name_H-M   'P 1'
#
loop_
_entity.id
_entity.type
_entity.pdbx_description
1 polymer ?
#
loop_
_entity_poly.entity_id
_entity_poly.type
_entity_poly.pdbx_seq_one_letter_code
_entity_poly.pdbx_strand_id
1 'polypeptide(L)'
;MSPRHQPPNPSEVAIRSERSAYAEAIPPGDVTASCRGPVRVCAVYDDHWRTPVTMAPVWITDRSGVVLAGGARTQGLPSFGMQDGDEIDGVRPELGTLLFSDALRGAVGAELRPEPDAAAQVASLEAQILEELRAFTASMETALQPWILAWEEQGWLGAAKAWFAGAKRGMSAWWEGEKDFWAAVRDWMSNLPDMLGDAWDGLSSGARALWDNKDRIVQLLQDLATGSVKAFQRGIEALKDALAAIPGLEEIAETFRLLVEKSAEWAGAMNEMVIQSPRILAALGATMLGVVMLTTPNFWAEMIGTGTGFLLPEIILAIIFAIIAFFTVGTGGAALAGRLTAFIARVTTQLTQLGHAAGRVILRMFQGIASIAGKMGDLIRAQRRNRAEKAQGTTDSEIEVTRPVQQRAKMAEGIEDHIKKRDPDVPRKRGIGGAHDKHEFEAALRSEGGEVVSRTPHPDLPGVERVDYRMGALDAAGQPTGELRNQVFTKTVYDPSIVPDGRMMQWGQEAADSAMRANGGSLPREWSGIANNGVRMRGYANTSTGEITSFFPEI
;
A
#
# COMPACT_ATOMS: atom_id res chain seq x y z
N MET A 1 -48.99 20.92 -45.64
CA MET A 1 -47.97 21.29 -46.63
C MET A 1 -47.25 22.53 -46.10
N SER A 2 -46.05 22.38 -45.53
CA SER A 2 -45.22 23.51 -45.07
C SER A 2 -44.33 24.03 -46.20
N PRO A 3 -44.10 25.35 -46.31
CA PRO A 3 -43.24 25.88 -47.36
C PRO A 3 -41.76 25.60 -47.06
N ARG A 4 -41.05 25.12 -48.08
CA ARG A 4 -39.60 24.87 -48.08
C ARG A 4 -38.84 26.21 -47.95
N HIS A 5 -37.81 26.23 -47.11
CA HIS A 5 -36.82 27.31 -47.04
C HIS A 5 -36.17 27.56 -48.42
N GLN A 6 -36.30 28.79 -48.93
CA GLN A 6 -35.39 29.31 -49.95
C GLN A 6 -34.05 29.69 -49.29
N PRO A 7 -32.90 29.48 -49.96
CA PRO A 7 -31.61 29.98 -49.47
C PRO A 7 -31.63 31.52 -49.44
N PRO A 8 -30.95 32.14 -48.44
CA PRO A 8 -30.94 33.60 -48.29
C PRO A 8 -30.30 34.29 -49.49
N ASN A 9 -30.80 35.47 -49.82
CA ASN A 9 -30.29 36.29 -50.93
C ASN A 9 -28.83 36.71 -50.64
N PRO A 10 -27.90 36.65 -51.61
CA PRO A 10 -26.52 37.14 -51.45
C PRO A 10 -26.40 38.54 -50.81
N SER A 11 -27.35 39.45 -51.05
CA SER A 11 -27.36 40.77 -50.39
C SER A 11 -27.69 40.68 -48.89
N GLU A 12 -28.56 39.75 -48.48
CA GLU A 12 -28.87 39.51 -47.07
C GLU A 12 -27.71 38.82 -46.33
N VAL A 13 -26.97 37.96 -47.04
CA VAL A 13 -25.72 37.37 -46.53
C VAL A 13 -24.67 38.47 -46.35
N ALA A 14 -24.46 39.33 -47.34
CA ALA A 14 -23.50 40.43 -47.25
C ALA A 14 -23.83 41.43 -46.13
N ILE A 15 -25.11 41.79 -45.95
CA ILE A 15 -25.54 42.67 -44.86
C ILE A 15 -25.36 42.01 -43.48
N ARG A 16 -25.57 40.69 -43.37
CA ARG A 16 -25.27 39.94 -42.15
C ARG A 16 -23.76 39.86 -41.88
N SER A 17 -22.95 39.66 -42.92
CA SER A 17 -21.48 39.62 -42.82
C SER A 17 -20.89 40.97 -42.46
N GLU A 18 -21.38 42.08 -43.02
CA GLU A 18 -20.96 43.43 -42.67
C GLU A 18 -21.33 43.78 -41.23
N ARG A 19 -22.54 43.41 -40.77
CA ARG A 19 -22.93 43.61 -39.36
C ARG A 19 -22.05 42.82 -38.39
N SER A 20 -21.63 41.61 -38.73
CA SER A 20 -20.67 40.85 -37.92
C SER A 20 -19.27 41.48 -37.95
N ALA A 21 -18.81 41.94 -39.11
CA ALA A 21 -17.49 42.58 -39.25
C ALA A 21 -17.39 43.93 -38.49
N TYR A 22 -18.47 44.73 -38.48
CA TYR A 22 -18.51 45.98 -37.71
C TYR A 22 -18.81 45.78 -36.23
N ALA A 23 -19.41 44.66 -35.81
CA ALA A 23 -19.55 44.30 -34.40
C ALA A 23 -18.23 43.82 -33.77
N GLU A 24 -17.25 43.38 -34.59
CA GLU A 24 -15.91 42.97 -34.15
C GLU A 24 -14.84 44.06 -34.27
N ALA A 25 -15.14 45.20 -34.91
CA ALA A 25 -14.21 46.32 -35.03
C ALA A 25 -14.27 47.26 -33.81
N ILE A 26 -13.57 46.89 -32.74
CA ILE A 26 -13.27 47.81 -31.62
C ILE A 26 -12.23 48.85 -32.11
N PRO A 27 -12.39 50.16 -31.83
CA PRO A 27 -11.44 51.18 -32.25
C PRO A 27 -10.04 50.95 -31.63
N PRO A 28 -8.95 51.32 -32.34
CA PRO A 28 -7.58 51.15 -31.84
C PRO A 28 -7.31 52.21 -30.77
N GLY A 29 -7.67 51.91 -29.53
CA GLY A 29 -7.49 52.81 -28.39
C GLY A 29 -8.02 52.29 -27.07
N ASP A 30 -8.94 51.33 -27.08
CA ASP A 30 -9.54 50.80 -25.85
C ASP A 30 -8.97 49.44 -25.48
N VAL A 31 -8.66 49.30 -24.19
CA VAL A 31 -8.15 48.13 -23.48
C VAL A 31 -8.47 46.82 -24.21
N THR A 32 -7.45 46.18 -24.80
CA THR A 32 -7.56 44.80 -25.27
C THR A 32 -8.07 43.96 -24.10
N ALA A 33 -9.32 43.53 -24.15
CA ALA A 33 -9.85 42.58 -23.18
C ALA A 33 -8.90 41.38 -23.18
N SER A 34 -8.30 41.10 -22.02
CA SER A 34 -7.31 40.04 -21.88
C SER A 34 -7.93 38.72 -22.35
N CYS A 35 -7.37 38.11 -23.39
CA CYS A 35 -7.92 36.89 -23.98
C CYS A 35 -8.04 35.81 -22.91
N ARG A 36 -9.26 35.33 -22.68
CA ARG A 36 -9.56 34.24 -21.76
C ARG A 36 -9.76 32.93 -22.51
N GLY A 37 -9.52 31.80 -21.84
CA GLY A 37 -9.57 30.49 -22.44
C GLY A 37 -9.90 29.39 -21.41
N PRO A 38 -10.38 28.24 -21.90
CA PRO A 38 -10.70 27.11 -21.04
C PRO A 38 -9.45 26.43 -20.49
N VAL A 39 -9.62 25.83 -19.32
CA VAL A 39 -8.65 24.98 -18.63
C VAL A 39 -9.41 23.70 -18.26
N ARG A 40 -8.93 22.56 -18.74
CA ARG A 40 -9.39 21.25 -18.29
C ARG A 40 -8.31 20.67 -17.39
N VAL A 41 -8.64 20.42 -16.14
CA VAL A 41 -7.77 19.71 -15.20
C VAL A 41 -8.22 18.26 -15.15
N CYS A 42 -7.28 17.32 -15.25
CA CYS A 42 -7.54 15.90 -15.12
C CYS A 42 -6.67 15.35 -13.98
N ALA A 43 -7.27 14.91 -12.88
CA ALA A 43 -6.55 14.36 -11.75
C ALA A 43 -6.63 12.83 -11.75
N VAL A 44 -5.48 12.17 -11.77
CA VAL A 44 -5.36 10.71 -11.89
C VAL A 44 -4.29 10.15 -10.95
N TYR A 45 -4.49 8.92 -10.49
CA TYR A 45 -3.47 8.16 -9.79
C TYR A 45 -2.49 7.54 -10.79
N ASP A 46 -1.19 7.50 -10.47
CA ASP A 46 -0.20 6.67 -11.17
C ASP A 46 -0.25 5.23 -10.64
N ASP A 47 -1.34 4.54 -10.93
CA ASP A 47 -1.55 3.13 -10.62
C ASP A 47 -1.77 2.28 -11.88
N HIS A 48 -2.04 0.99 -11.72
CA HIS A 48 -2.25 0.08 -12.86
C HIS A 48 -3.46 0.48 -13.72
N TRP A 49 -4.50 1.06 -13.11
CA TRP A 49 -5.76 1.38 -13.78
C TRP A 49 -5.89 2.83 -14.26
N ARG A 50 -4.89 3.68 -13.98
CA ARG A 50 -4.99 5.16 -14.08
C ARG A 50 -6.27 5.65 -13.41
N THR A 51 -6.46 5.25 -12.16
CA THR A 51 -7.68 5.51 -11.41
C THR A 51 -7.93 7.03 -11.33
N PRO A 52 -9.16 7.51 -11.57
CA PRO A 52 -9.48 8.93 -11.42
C PRO A 52 -9.42 9.40 -9.96
N VAL A 53 -8.87 10.60 -9.73
CA VAL A 53 -8.85 11.23 -8.41
C VAL A 53 -10.12 12.06 -8.26
N THR A 54 -11.21 11.43 -7.81
CA THR A 54 -12.55 12.04 -7.80
C THR A 54 -12.82 12.91 -6.56
N MET A 55 -13.77 13.84 -6.70
CA MET A 55 -14.24 14.76 -5.64
C MET A 55 -13.11 15.53 -4.92
N ALA A 56 -11.95 15.69 -5.56
CA ALA A 56 -10.80 16.38 -5.01
C ALA A 56 -10.97 17.88 -5.19
N PRO A 57 -10.73 18.70 -4.15
CA PRO A 57 -10.78 20.14 -4.29
C PRO A 57 -9.57 20.61 -5.11
N VAL A 58 -9.81 21.44 -6.12
CA VAL A 58 -8.82 21.94 -7.08
C VAL A 58 -8.74 23.45 -6.98
N TRP A 59 -7.53 23.98 -7.04
CA TRP A 59 -7.24 25.40 -7.17
C TRP A 59 -6.53 25.63 -8.49
N ILE A 60 -7.13 26.48 -9.34
CA ILE A 60 -6.53 26.90 -10.60
C ILE A 60 -5.98 28.30 -10.38
N THR A 61 -4.70 28.49 -10.67
CA THR A 61 -4.00 29.78 -10.61
C THR A 61 -3.54 30.15 -12.01
N ASP A 62 -4.01 31.26 -12.56
CA ASP A 62 -3.54 31.72 -13.87
C ASP A 62 -2.23 32.51 -13.76
N ARG A 63 -1.70 32.96 -14.91
CA ARG A 63 -0.45 33.73 -15.01
C ARG A 63 -0.40 35.03 -14.18
N SER A 64 -1.54 35.56 -13.73
CA SER A 64 -1.59 36.76 -12.88
C SER A 64 -1.46 36.43 -11.39
N GLY A 65 -1.48 35.15 -11.02
CA GLY A 65 -1.49 34.69 -9.64
C GLY A 65 -2.90 34.66 -9.02
N VAL A 66 -3.94 34.94 -9.79
CA VAL A 66 -5.34 34.90 -9.30
C VAL A 66 -5.82 33.45 -9.25
N VAL A 67 -6.45 33.09 -8.13
CA VAL A 67 -7.12 31.80 -7.93
C VAL A 67 -8.53 31.86 -8.50
N LEU A 68 -8.83 30.97 -9.45
CA LEU A 68 -10.05 31.04 -10.28
C LEU A 68 -11.14 30.02 -9.90
N ALA A 69 -10.73 28.89 -9.33
CA ALA A 69 -11.63 27.77 -9.00
C ALA A 69 -11.48 27.32 -7.55
N GLY A 70 -11.13 28.23 -6.62
CA GLY A 70 -10.78 27.88 -5.25
C GLY A 70 -11.89 27.13 -4.52
N GLY A 71 -11.76 25.81 -4.41
CA GLY A 71 -12.74 24.91 -3.78
C GLY A 71 -13.70 24.21 -4.75
N ALA A 72 -13.55 24.39 -6.07
CA ALA A 72 -14.22 23.53 -7.06
C ALA A 72 -13.68 22.09 -6.94
N ARG A 73 -14.49 21.09 -7.28
CA ARG A 73 -14.12 19.69 -7.15
C ARG A 73 -14.05 19.00 -8.50
N THR A 74 -13.08 18.11 -8.67
CA THR A 74 -13.08 17.14 -9.78
C THR A 74 -14.35 16.31 -9.73
N GLN A 75 -14.88 15.94 -10.89
CA GLN A 75 -16.09 15.14 -11.00
C GLN A 75 -15.89 13.73 -10.41
N GLY A 76 -16.93 13.22 -9.77
CA GLY A 76 -17.02 11.84 -9.28
C GLY A 76 -18.35 11.23 -9.70
N LEU A 77 -18.58 9.96 -9.36
CA LEU A 77 -19.86 9.29 -9.65
C LEU A 77 -21.10 10.07 -9.16
N PRO A 78 -21.07 10.71 -7.96
CA PRO A 78 -22.19 11.55 -7.50
C PRO A 78 -22.48 12.75 -8.40
N SER A 79 -21.49 13.25 -9.16
CA SER A 79 -21.69 14.33 -10.15
C SER A 79 -22.65 13.95 -11.27
N PHE A 80 -22.85 12.65 -11.49
CA PHE A 80 -23.72 12.07 -12.51
C PHE A 80 -24.94 11.35 -11.92
N GLY A 81 -25.16 11.43 -10.60
CA GLY A 81 -26.22 10.67 -9.92
C GLY A 81 -25.96 9.16 -9.88
N MET A 82 -24.72 8.73 -10.05
CA MET A 82 -24.30 7.32 -10.11
C MET A 82 -23.64 6.89 -8.81
N GLN A 83 -23.56 5.57 -8.62
CA GLN A 83 -22.91 4.92 -7.49
C GLN A 83 -21.84 3.92 -7.96
N ASP A 84 -20.91 3.59 -7.07
CA ASP A 84 -19.84 2.64 -7.39
C ASP A 84 -20.42 1.23 -7.61
N GLY A 85 -20.03 0.60 -8.72
CA GLY A 85 -20.61 -0.65 -9.20
C GLY A 85 -21.70 -0.50 -10.27
N ASP A 86 -22.13 0.73 -10.57
CA ASP A 86 -22.94 1.00 -11.77
C ASP A 86 -22.10 0.85 -13.05
N GLU A 87 -22.77 0.78 -14.20
CA GLU A 87 -22.10 0.79 -15.51
C GLU A 87 -21.56 2.19 -15.84
N ILE A 88 -20.24 2.37 -15.76
CA ILE A 88 -19.60 3.70 -15.84
C ILE A 88 -18.93 4.01 -17.19
N ASP A 89 -18.98 3.12 -18.19
CA ASP A 89 -18.18 3.26 -19.42
C ASP A 89 -18.40 4.60 -20.15
N GLY A 90 -19.64 5.13 -20.11
CA GLY A 90 -20.00 6.41 -20.72
C GLY A 90 -19.56 7.66 -19.94
N VAL A 91 -19.27 7.54 -18.64
CA VAL A 91 -18.87 8.67 -17.77
C VAL A 91 -17.42 8.60 -17.32
N ARG A 92 -16.76 7.43 -17.47
CA ARG A 92 -15.38 7.18 -17.03
C ARG A 92 -14.38 8.26 -17.49
N PRO A 93 -14.44 8.79 -18.73
CA PRO A 93 -13.53 9.85 -19.18
C PRO A 93 -13.69 11.20 -18.47
N GLU A 94 -14.83 11.42 -17.81
CA GLU A 94 -15.14 12.68 -17.12
C GLU A 94 -14.81 12.60 -15.61
N LEU A 95 -14.73 11.40 -15.04
CA LEU A 95 -14.33 11.20 -13.65
C LEU A 95 -12.91 11.74 -13.41
N GLY A 96 -12.70 12.40 -12.27
CA GLY A 96 -11.42 13.03 -11.93
C GLY A 96 -11.15 14.34 -12.68
N THR A 97 -12.06 14.83 -13.52
CA THR A 97 -11.85 16.04 -14.31
C THR A 97 -12.55 17.27 -13.74
N LEU A 98 -12.03 18.45 -14.05
CA LEU A 98 -12.65 19.76 -13.79
C LEU A 98 -12.47 20.65 -15.02
N LEU A 99 -13.55 21.23 -15.52
CA LEU A 99 -13.51 22.22 -16.60
C LEU A 99 -13.77 23.62 -16.02
N PHE A 100 -12.89 24.57 -16.36
CA PHE A 100 -13.04 25.98 -16.03
C PHE A 100 -12.82 26.82 -17.28
N SER A 101 -13.77 27.71 -17.64
CA SER A 101 -13.78 28.35 -18.98
C SER A 101 -13.22 29.77 -19.03
N ASP A 102 -12.81 30.36 -17.89
CA ASP A 102 -12.65 31.81 -17.75
C ASP A 102 -11.25 32.23 -17.26
N ALA A 103 -10.21 31.47 -17.63
CA ALA A 103 -8.83 31.74 -17.19
C ALA A 103 -8.09 32.66 -18.17
N LEU A 104 -7.17 33.49 -17.68
CA LEU A 104 -6.28 34.26 -18.57
C LEU A 104 -5.43 33.32 -19.43
N ARG A 105 -5.42 33.52 -20.76
CA ARG A 105 -4.64 32.68 -21.67
C ARG A 105 -3.15 32.73 -21.36
N GLY A 106 -2.52 31.56 -21.32
CA GLY A 106 -1.11 31.39 -20.99
C GLY A 106 -0.87 30.30 -19.95
N ALA A 107 0.19 30.45 -19.15
CA ALA A 107 0.56 29.51 -18.11
C ALA A 107 -0.50 29.46 -16.99
N VAL A 108 -0.80 28.24 -16.54
CA VAL A 108 -1.78 27.95 -15.49
C VAL A 108 -1.21 26.88 -14.57
N GLY A 109 -1.32 27.10 -13.26
CA GLY A 109 -1.09 26.10 -12.24
C GLY A 109 -2.39 25.46 -11.78
N ALA A 110 -2.40 24.15 -11.60
CA ALA A 110 -3.49 23.41 -10.98
C ALA A 110 -2.97 22.73 -9.70
N GLU A 111 -3.67 22.88 -8.59
CA GLU A 111 -3.27 22.34 -7.29
C GLU A 111 -4.43 21.63 -6.60
N LEU A 112 -4.23 20.39 -6.15
CA LEU A 112 -5.01 19.78 -5.09
C LEU A 112 -4.45 20.27 -3.77
N ARG A 113 -5.28 20.91 -2.95
CA ARG A 113 -4.85 21.46 -1.66
C ARG A 113 -5.50 20.71 -0.51
N PRO A 114 -4.73 20.30 0.52
CA PRO A 114 -5.28 19.63 1.67
C PRO A 114 -6.10 20.60 2.52
N GLU A 115 -7.16 20.09 3.14
CA GLU A 115 -7.92 20.84 4.15
C GLU A 115 -7.11 20.95 5.45
N PRO A 116 -7.13 22.09 6.17
CA PRO A 116 -6.22 22.36 7.28
C PRO A 116 -6.24 21.35 8.45
N ASP A 117 -7.37 20.69 8.68
CA ASP A 117 -7.58 19.71 9.76
C ASP A 117 -7.35 18.25 9.31
N ALA A 118 -7.23 18.00 8.00
CA ALA A 118 -7.26 16.66 7.45
C ALA A 118 -6.08 15.80 7.93
N ALA A 119 -4.85 16.34 7.92
CA ALA A 119 -3.65 15.64 8.38
C ALA A 119 -3.72 15.24 9.86
N ALA A 120 -4.23 16.13 10.72
CA ALA A 120 -4.39 15.84 12.15
C ALA A 120 -5.48 14.77 12.38
N GLN A 121 -6.56 14.82 11.62
CA GLN A 121 -7.60 13.79 11.68
C GLN A 121 -7.10 12.42 11.22
N VAL A 122 -6.31 12.36 10.13
CA VAL A 122 -5.67 11.13 9.65
C VAL A 122 -4.82 10.51 10.78
N ALA A 123 -3.91 11.28 11.37
CA ALA A 123 -3.05 10.76 12.45
C ALA A 123 -3.84 10.25 13.68
N SER A 124 -4.92 10.94 14.05
CA SER A 124 -5.78 10.52 15.16
C SER A 124 -6.52 9.20 14.86
N LEU A 125 -7.06 9.06 13.64
CA LEU A 125 -7.76 7.84 13.22
C LEU A 125 -6.79 6.66 13.07
N GLU A 126 -5.59 6.89 12.56
CA GLU A 126 -4.54 5.87 12.50
C GLU A 126 -4.23 5.29 13.89
N ALA A 127 -4.01 6.16 14.89
CA ALA A 127 -3.72 5.72 16.25
C ALA A 127 -4.86 4.87 16.84
N GLN A 128 -6.12 5.27 16.61
CA GLN A 128 -7.29 4.53 17.07
C GLN A 128 -7.41 3.17 16.38
N ILE A 129 -7.21 3.10 15.06
CA ILE A 129 -7.27 1.85 14.30
C ILE A 129 -6.17 0.88 14.75
N LEU A 130 -4.94 1.37 14.97
CA LEU A 130 -3.85 0.54 15.49
C LEU A 130 -4.18 -0.05 16.86
N GLU A 131 -4.81 0.73 17.74
CA GLU A 131 -5.22 0.23 19.05
C GLU A 131 -6.34 -0.82 18.94
N GLU A 132 -7.32 -0.60 18.07
CA GLU A 132 -8.37 -1.59 17.83
C GLU A 132 -7.85 -2.88 17.19
N LEU A 133 -6.89 -2.79 16.28
CA LEU A 133 -6.21 -3.97 15.73
C LEU A 133 -5.49 -4.77 16.82
N ARG A 134 -4.82 -4.11 17.77
CA ARG A 134 -4.19 -4.78 18.92
C ARG A 134 -5.23 -5.44 19.84
N ALA A 135 -6.30 -4.72 20.16
CA ALA A 135 -7.39 -5.24 20.99
C ALA A 135 -8.06 -6.46 20.32
N PHE A 136 -8.27 -6.38 19.01
CA PHE A 136 -8.80 -7.48 18.22
C PHE A 136 -7.87 -8.71 18.27
N THR A 137 -6.57 -8.54 18.05
CA THR A 137 -5.59 -9.62 18.21
C THR A 137 -5.70 -10.27 19.58
N ALA A 138 -5.65 -9.49 20.67
CA ALA A 138 -5.72 -10.03 22.03
C ALA A 138 -7.02 -10.81 22.28
N SER A 139 -8.14 -10.35 21.71
CA SER A 139 -9.42 -11.04 21.76
C SER A 139 -9.39 -12.38 21.02
N MET A 140 -8.76 -12.44 19.85
CA MET A 140 -8.63 -13.67 19.07
C MET A 140 -7.69 -14.68 19.72
N GLU A 141 -6.58 -14.23 20.30
CA GLU A 141 -5.67 -15.10 21.07
C GLU A 141 -6.43 -15.77 22.23
N THR A 142 -7.18 -14.98 22.99
CA THR A 142 -8.01 -15.50 24.09
C THR A 142 -9.06 -16.50 23.59
N ALA A 143 -9.68 -16.21 22.44
CA ALA A 143 -10.71 -17.06 21.88
C ALA A 143 -10.15 -18.40 21.37
N LEU A 144 -8.93 -18.41 20.82
CA LEU A 144 -8.27 -19.60 20.27
C LEU A 144 -7.55 -20.45 21.34
N GLN A 145 -7.36 -19.91 22.55
CA GLN A 145 -6.63 -20.54 23.64
C GLN A 145 -7.01 -22.02 23.92
N PRO A 146 -8.30 -22.44 23.89
CA PRO A 146 -8.66 -23.84 24.14
C PRO A 146 -8.01 -24.81 23.13
N TRP A 147 -7.97 -24.44 21.85
CA TRP A 147 -7.36 -25.26 20.81
C TRP A 147 -5.84 -25.24 20.87
N ILE A 148 -5.25 -24.08 21.19
CA ILE A 148 -3.82 -23.91 21.37
C ILE A 148 -3.32 -24.83 22.50
N LEU A 149 -3.98 -24.81 23.67
CA LEU A 149 -3.60 -25.65 24.81
C LEU A 149 -3.77 -27.14 24.50
N ALA A 150 -4.90 -27.54 23.90
CA ALA A 150 -5.13 -28.93 23.51
C ALA A 150 -4.09 -29.44 22.50
N TRP A 151 -3.61 -28.57 21.62
CA TRP A 151 -2.55 -28.89 20.68
C TRP A 151 -1.18 -29.02 21.37
N GLU A 152 -0.89 -28.19 22.37
CA GLU A 152 0.34 -28.24 23.16
C GLU A 152 0.44 -29.50 24.03
N GLU A 153 -0.66 -30.00 24.58
CA GLU A 153 -0.71 -31.20 25.42
C GLU A 153 -0.43 -32.51 24.65
N GLN A 154 -0.69 -32.55 23.34
CA GLN A 154 -0.58 -33.77 22.51
C GLN A 154 0.85 -34.11 22.04
N GLY A 155 1.90 -33.41 22.51
CA GLY A 155 3.27 -33.91 22.40
C GLY A 155 4.03 -33.59 21.10
N TRP A 156 3.54 -32.72 20.21
CA TRP A 156 4.21 -32.27 18.95
C TRP A 156 5.40 -31.28 19.21
N LEU A 157 6.22 -31.60 20.22
CA LEU A 157 6.81 -30.71 21.25
C LEU A 157 7.96 -29.72 20.90
N GLY A 158 8.12 -29.24 19.67
CA GLY A 158 9.17 -28.24 19.39
C GLY A 158 8.76 -27.19 18.37
N ALA A 159 8.29 -27.66 17.22
CA ALA A 159 7.89 -26.82 16.10
C ALA A 159 6.71 -25.90 16.48
N ALA A 160 5.67 -26.43 17.12
CA ALA A 160 4.48 -25.63 17.49
C ALA A 160 4.80 -24.53 18.50
N LYS A 161 5.63 -24.79 19.52
CA LYS A 161 5.98 -23.80 20.55
C LYS A 161 6.92 -22.72 20.02
N ALA A 162 7.88 -23.10 19.16
CA ALA A 162 8.73 -22.16 18.43
C ALA A 162 7.92 -21.34 17.40
N TRP A 163 6.95 -21.97 16.72
CA TRP A 163 6.04 -21.37 15.76
C TRP A 163 5.05 -20.40 16.42
N PHE A 164 4.45 -20.74 17.56
CA PHE A 164 3.56 -19.85 18.32
C PHE A 164 4.32 -18.70 18.98
N ALA A 165 5.49 -18.98 19.57
CA ALA A 165 6.37 -17.93 20.05
C ALA A 165 6.92 -17.08 18.89
N GLY A 166 7.01 -17.65 17.68
CA GLY A 166 7.40 -17.01 16.43
C GLY A 166 6.27 -16.27 15.72
N ALA A 167 5.00 -16.62 15.94
CA ALA A 167 3.81 -15.89 15.46
C ALA A 167 3.48 -14.73 16.40
N LYS A 168 3.60 -14.93 17.72
CA LYS A 168 3.57 -13.85 18.73
C LYS A 168 4.74 -12.89 18.57
N ARG A 169 5.96 -13.40 18.35
CA ARG A 169 7.10 -12.56 17.92
C ARG A 169 6.87 -12.02 16.51
N GLY A 170 6.21 -12.75 15.63
CA GLY A 170 5.90 -12.46 14.21
C GLY A 170 4.97 -11.27 13.98
N MET A 171 4.10 -10.95 14.93
CA MET A 171 3.37 -9.67 14.88
C MET A 171 4.28 -8.46 15.14
N SER A 172 5.35 -8.63 15.92
CA SER A 172 6.43 -7.63 16.07
C SER A 172 7.60 -7.83 15.08
N ALA A 173 7.76 -9.04 14.54
CA ALA A 173 8.83 -9.52 13.66
C ALA A 173 8.41 -9.61 12.19
N TRP A 174 7.16 -9.25 11.87
CA TRP A 174 6.74 -8.85 10.51
C TRP A 174 7.70 -7.80 9.96
N TRP A 175 8.26 -6.99 10.86
CA TRP A 175 9.29 -6.02 10.56
C TRP A 175 10.74 -6.59 10.55
N GLU A 176 10.99 -7.74 11.18
CA GLU A 176 12.32 -8.38 11.33
C GLU A 176 12.55 -9.56 10.35
N GLY A 177 11.62 -9.87 9.45
CA GLY A 177 11.78 -11.00 8.53
C GLY A 177 10.56 -11.26 7.64
N GLU A 178 10.19 -10.28 6.81
CA GLU A 178 9.04 -10.37 5.89
C GLU A 178 9.06 -11.68 5.07
N LYS A 179 10.23 -12.08 4.57
CA LYS A 179 10.39 -13.26 3.72
C LYS A 179 10.13 -14.57 4.45
N ASP A 180 10.69 -14.72 5.65
CA ASP A 180 10.57 -15.95 6.46
C ASP A 180 9.14 -16.15 6.95
N PHE A 181 8.46 -15.06 7.27
CA PHE A 181 7.04 -15.08 7.60
C PHE A 181 6.17 -15.59 6.45
N TRP A 182 6.31 -15.02 5.25
CA TRP A 182 5.49 -15.44 4.10
C TRP A 182 5.82 -16.85 3.61
N ALA A 183 7.06 -17.30 3.75
CA ALA A 183 7.43 -18.69 3.53
C ALA A 183 6.69 -19.62 4.48
N ALA A 184 6.63 -19.29 5.78
CA ALA A 184 5.89 -20.07 6.77
C ALA A 184 4.38 -20.11 6.50
N VAL A 185 3.78 -18.98 6.11
CA VAL A 185 2.34 -18.92 5.73
C VAL A 185 2.07 -19.81 4.51
N ARG A 186 2.90 -19.72 3.46
CA ARG A 186 2.76 -20.55 2.25
C ARG A 186 2.92 -22.04 2.53
N ASP A 187 3.92 -22.41 3.33
CA ASP A 187 4.18 -23.80 3.71
C ASP A 187 3.00 -24.38 4.51
N TRP A 188 2.54 -23.66 5.53
CA TRP A 188 1.36 -24.05 6.31
C TRP A 188 0.12 -24.25 5.42
N MET A 189 -0.18 -23.28 4.56
CA MET A 189 -1.30 -23.42 3.63
C MET A 189 -1.11 -24.59 2.66
N SER A 190 0.10 -24.84 2.18
CA SER A 190 0.33 -25.95 1.25
C SER A 190 0.12 -27.32 1.90
N ASN A 191 0.38 -27.45 3.20
CA ASN A 191 0.28 -28.70 3.95
C ASN A 191 -1.12 -28.97 4.52
N LEU A 192 -2.06 -28.02 4.45
CA LEU A 192 -3.41 -28.19 5.00
C LEU A 192 -4.18 -29.42 4.44
N PRO A 193 -4.17 -29.73 3.13
CA PRO A 193 -4.84 -30.93 2.61
C PRO A 193 -4.36 -32.21 3.29
N ASP A 194 -3.04 -32.36 3.43
CA ASP A 194 -2.43 -33.55 4.04
C ASP A 194 -2.74 -33.65 5.54
N MET A 195 -2.80 -32.49 6.22
CA MET A 195 -3.15 -32.41 7.64
C MET A 195 -4.61 -32.77 7.91
N LEU A 196 -5.48 -32.56 6.91
CA LEU A 196 -6.93 -32.78 7.03
C LEU A 196 -7.37 -34.17 6.54
N GLY A 197 -6.58 -34.86 5.71
CA GLY A 197 -6.81 -36.24 5.29
C GLY A 197 -8.22 -36.45 4.71
N ASP A 198 -8.94 -37.46 5.19
CA ASP A 198 -10.30 -37.81 4.74
C ASP A 198 -11.30 -36.63 4.82
N ALA A 199 -11.04 -35.67 5.71
CA ALA A 199 -11.85 -34.47 5.88
C ALA A 199 -11.73 -33.51 4.68
N TRP A 200 -10.56 -33.50 4.01
CA TRP A 200 -10.32 -32.78 2.76
C TRP A 200 -11.11 -33.38 1.59
N ASP A 201 -11.18 -34.72 1.56
CA ASP A 201 -11.91 -35.49 0.55
C ASP A 201 -13.44 -35.36 0.67
N GLY A 202 -13.93 -34.76 1.76
CA GLY A 202 -15.33 -34.35 1.92
C GLY A 202 -15.71 -32.97 1.35
N LEU A 203 -14.74 -32.13 0.97
CA LEU A 203 -15.01 -30.78 0.42
C LEU A 203 -15.66 -30.81 -0.98
N SER A 204 -16.40 -29.75 -1.33
CA SER A 204 -17.01 -29.61 -2.66
C SER A 204 -15.93 -29.39 -3.75
N SER A 205 -16.26 -29.66 -5.01
CA SER A 205 -15.34 -29.40 -6.12
C SER A 205 -15.00 -27.90 -6.26
N GLY A 206 -15.96 -27.01 -6.05
CA GLY A 206 -15.75 -25.57 -6.03
C GLY A 206 -14.85 -25.11 -4.88
N ALA A 207 -14.97 -25.74 -3.70
CA ALA A 207 -14.10 -25.51 -2.54
C ALA A 207 -12.62 -25.81 -2.85
N ARG A 208 -12.38 -26.97 -3.48
CA ARG A 208 -11.03 -27.39 -3.87
C ARG A 208 -10.47 -26.52 -4.99
N ALA A 209 -11.27 -26.21 -6.00
CA ALA A 209 -10.85 -25.33 -7.10
C ALA A 209 -10.50 -23.91 -6.60
N LEU A 210 -11.23 -23.39 -5.61
CA LEU A 210 -10.84 -22.14 -4.95
C LEU A 210 -9.50 -22.29 -4.23
N TRP A 211 -9.32 -23.38 -3.48
CA TRP A 211 -8.08 -23.65 -2.76
C TRP A 211 -6.86 -23.79 -3.67
N ASP A 212 -7.03 -24.32 -4.88
CA ASP A 212 -5.95 -24.40 -5.86
C ASP A 212 -5.40 -23.01 -6.23
N ASN A 213 -6.14 -21.93 -5.93
CA ASN A 213 -5.69 -20.55 -6.08
C ASN A 213 -5.04 -19.95 -4.81
N LYS A 214 -4.76 -20.75 -3.77
CA LYS A 214 -4.19 -20.30 -2.49
C LYS A 214 -2.94 -19.43 -2.65
N ASP A 215 -2.04 -19.78 -3.57
CA ASP A 215 -0.77 -19.05 -3.73
C ASP A 215 -1.02 -17.65 -4.27
N ARG A 216 -2.03 -17.48 -5.14
CA ARG A 216 -2.48 -16.17 -5.62
C ARG A 216 -3.13 -15.36 -4.52
N ILE A 217 -3.96 -16.01 -3.68
CA ILE A 217 -4.61 -15.36 -2.54
C ILE A 217 -3.57 -14.90 -1.51
N VAL A 218 -2.59 -15.74 -1.17
CA VAL A 218 -1.51 -15.38 -0.26
C VAL A 218 -0.65 -14.27 -0.84
N GLN A 219 -0.31 -14.35 -2.13
CA GLN A 219 0.45 -13.28 -2.78
C GLN A 219 -0.33 -11.97 -2.79
N LEU A 220 -1.65 -12.02 -3.01
CA LEU A 220 -2.51 -10.85 -2.95
C LEU A 220 -2.50 -10.22 -1.56
N LEU A 221 -2.63 -11.03 -0.50
CA LEU A 221 -2.54 -10.55 0.88
C LEU A 221 -1.15 -9.98 1.19
N GLN A 222 -0.09 -10.59 0.64
CA GLN A 222 1.28 -10.09 0.74
C GLN A 222 1.43 -8.74 0.05
N ASP A 223 0.98 -8.61 -1.18
CA ASP A 223 1.08 -7.37 -1.95
C ASP A 223 0.30 -6.23 -1.27
N LEU A 224 -0.87 -6.52 -0.68
CA LEU A 224 -1.63 -5.54 0.10
C LEU A 224 -0.88 -5.12 1.37
N ALA A 225 -0.40 -6.08 2.16
CA ALA A 225 0.27 -5.82 3.43
C ALA A 225 1.61 -5.10 3.26
N THR A 226 2.29 -5.33 2.13
CA THR A 226 3.58 -4.71 1.81
C THR A 226 3.42 -3.34 1.15
N GLY A 227 2.20 -2.97 0.72
CA GLY A 227 1.93 -1.73 0.01
C GLY A 227 2.29 -1.78 -1.47
N SER A 228 2.41 -2.97 -2.06
CA SER A 228 2.71 -3.18 -3.48
C SER A 228 1.44 -3.04 -4.34
N VAL A 229 0.92 -1.81 -4.45
CA VAL A 229 -0.42 -1.55 -5.04
C VAL A 229 -0.56 -2.07 -6.46
N LYS A 230 0.42 -1.81 -7.33
CA LYS A 230 0.38 -2.27 -8.72
C LYS A 230 0.41 -3.80 -8.80
N ALA A 231 1.12 -4.48 -7.89
CA ALA A 231 1.12 -5.95 -7.84
C ALA A 231 -0.23 -6.48 -7.31
N PHE A 232 -0.75 -5.86 -6.25
CA PHE A 232 -2.07 -6.16 -5.72
C PHE A 232 -3.18 -6.01 -6.76
N GLN A 233 -3.22 -4.89 -7.50
CA GLN A 233 -4.19 -4.64 -8.57
C GLN A 233 -4.14 -5.72 -9.66
N ARG A 234 -2.93 -6.08 -10.13
CA ARG A 234 -2.73 -7.20 -11.07
C ARG A 234 -3.15 -8.54 -10.47
N GLY A 235 -2.89 -8.73 -9.17
CA GLY A 235 -3.29 -9.92 -8.42
C GLY A 235 -4.80 -10.07 -8.37
N ILE A 236 -5.55 -8.99 -8.12
CA ILE A 236 -7.02 -9.00 -8.14
C ILE A 236 -7.54 -9.29 -9.54
N GLU A 237 -6.97 -8.69 -10.57
CA GLU A 237 -7.36 -9.01 -11.96
C GLU A 237 -7.15 -10.51 -12.26
N ALA A 238 -5.98 -11.05 -11.92
CA ALA A 238 -5.67 -12.45 -12.13
C ALA A 238 -6.57 -13.38 -11.29
N LEU A 239 -6.98 -12.95 -10.10
CA LEU A 239 -7.91 -13.70 -9.26
C LEU A 239 -9.34 -13.63 -9.81
N LYS A 240 -9.80 -12.46 -10.26
CA LYS A 240 -11.09 -12.28 -10.95
C LYS A 240 -11.23 -13.27 -12.11
N ASP A 241 -10.23 -13.32 -12.98
CA ASP A 241 -10.24 -14.20 -14.16
C ASP A 241 -10.21 -15.68 -13.78
N ALA A 242 -9.46 -16.03 -12.72
CA ALA A 242 -9.42 -17.40 -12.22
C ALA A 242 -10.77 -17.84 -11.62
N LEU A 243 -11.40 -16.98 -10.82
CA LEU A 243 -12.68 -17.27 -10.17
C LEU A 243 -13.83 -17.38 -11.18
N ALA A 244 -13.80 -16.60 -12.26
CA ALA A 244 -14.79 -16.67 -13.33
C ALA A 244 -14.82 -18.04 -14.05
N ALA A 245 -13.73 -18.81 -13.98
CA ALA A 245 -13.64 -20.14 -14.57
C ALA A 245 -14.15 -21.27 -13.65
N ILE A 246 -14.51 -20.99 -12.40
CA ILE A 246 -14.91 -22.00 -11.42
C ILE A 246 -16.45 -22.06 -11.32
N PRO A 247 -17.07 -23.20 -11.69
CA PRO A 247 -18.51 -23.38 -11.55
C PRO A 247 -18.97 -23.26 -10.08
N GLY A 248 -20.07 -22.55 -9.84
CA GLY A 248 -20.63 -22.32 -8.50
C GLY A 248 -20.08 -21.11 -7.75
N LEU A 249 -19.13 -20.36 -8.34
CA LEU A 249 -18.59 -19.12 -7.78
C LEU A 249 -19.01 -17.86 -8.58
N GLU A 250 -20.08 -17.93 -9.37
CA GLU A 250 -20.48 -16.86 -10.30
C GLU A 250 -20.78 -15.53 -9.60
N GLU A 251 -21.44 -15.57 -8.44
CA GLU A 251 -21.73 -14.39 -7.61
C GLU A 251 -20.43 -13.70 -7.11
N ILE A 252 -19.45 -14.52 -6.75
CA ILE A 252 -18.14 -14.06 -6.28
C ILE A 252 -17.35 -13.46 -7.45
N ALA A 253 -17.31 -14.16 -8.59
CA ALA A 253 -16.65 -13.69 -9.80
C ALA A 253 -17.23 -12.35 -10.28
N GLU A 254 -18.56 -12.19 -10.26
CA GLU A 254 -19.23 -10.94 -10.61
C GLU A 254 -18.89 -9.82 -9.62
N THR A 255 -18.78 -10.12 -8.33
CA THR A 255 -18.37 -9.14 -7.32
C THR A 255 -16.94 -8.64 -7.57
N PHE A 256 -16.01 -9.54 -7.87
CA PHE A 256 -14.63 -9.18 -8.27
C PHE A 256 -14.60 -8.40 -9.59
N ARG A 257 -15.46 -8.75 -10.56
CA ARG A 257 -15.56 -8.02 -11.82
C ARG A 257 -16.01 -6.59 -11.61
N LEU A 258 -17.06 -6.37 -10.82
CA LEU A 258 -17.53 -5.02 -10.48
C LEU A 258 -16.46 -4.21 -9.74
N LEU A 259 -15.71 -4.84 -8.83
CA LEU A 259 -14.60 -4.22 -8.11
C LEU A 259 -13.49 -3.75 -9.06
N VAL A 260 -13.09 -4.58 -10.02
CA VAL A 260 -11.97 -4.29 -10.93
C VAL A 260 -12.37 -3.34 -12.04
N GLU A 261 -13.53 -3.56 -12.66
CA GLU A 261 -13.89 -2.91 -13.93
C GLU A 261 -14.74 -1.67 -13.70
N LYS A 262 -15.59 -1.68 -12.66
CA LYS A 262 -16.66 -0.69 -12.48
C LYS A 262 -16.49 0.18 -11.25
N SER A 263 -15.48 -0.07 -10.42
CA SER A 263 -15.22 0.72 -9.24
C SER A 263 -14.06 1.70 -9.43
N ALA A 264 -14.39 2.98 -9.58
CA ALA A 264 -13.41 4.06 -9.61
C ALA A 264 -13.09 4.56 -8.19
N GLU A 265 -14.05 4.50 -7.27
CA GLU A 265 -13.89 5.07 -5.95
C GLU A 265 -13.16 4.12 -4.97
N TRP A 266 -13.40 2.80 -5.06
CA TRP A 266 -12.70 1.80 -4.24
C TRP A 266 -11.20 1.78 -4.52
N ALA A 267 -10.82 1.75 -5.79
CA ALA A 267 -9.42 1.78 -6.21
C ALA A 267 -8.73 3.06 -5.68
N GLY A 268 -9.43 4.19 -5.75
CA GLY A 268 -8.96 5.45 -5.19
C GLY A 268 -8.78 5.39 -3.67
N ALA A 269 -9.73 4.82 -2.92
CA ALA A 269 -9.62 4.66 -1.47
C ALA A 269 -8.47 3.75 -1.05
N MET A 270 -8.26 2.64 -1.75
CA MET A 270 -7.12 1.76 -1.54
C MET A 270 -5.80 2.50 -1.82
N ASN A 271 -5.70 3.22 -2.94
CA ASN A 271 -4.53 4.03 -3.28
C ASN A 271 -4.21 5.04 -2.17
N GLU A 272 -5.22 5.71 -1.63
CA GLU A 272 -5.03 6.67 -0.53
C GLU A 272 -4.52 6.01 0.75
N MET A 273 -5.04 4.82 1.08
CA MET A 273 -4.55 4.08 2.23
C MET A 273 -3.06 3.77 2.11
N VAL A 274 -2.61 3.40 0.91
CA VAL A 274 -1.21 3.07 0.67
C VAL A 274 -0.31 4.31 0.70
N ILE A 275 -0.76 5.40 0.06
CA ILE A 275 0.00 6.65 -0.02
C ILE A 275 0.17 7.28 1.36
N GLN A 276 -0.90 7.34 2.15
CA GLN A 276 -0.98 8.16 3.36
C GLN A 276 -0.84 7.35 4.65
N SER A 277 -1.27 6.09 4.65
CA SER A 277 -1.34 5.27 5.88
C SER A 277 -0.75 3.87 5.70
N PRO A 278 0.51 3.73 5.19
CA PRO A 278 1.12 2.42 4.95
C PRO A 278 1.24 1.58 6.24
N ARG A 279 1.36 2.22 7.40
CA ARG A 279 1.39 1.57 8.72
C ARG A 279 0.09 0.87 9.08
N ILE A 280 -1.06 1.38 8.60
CA ILE A 280 -2.36 0.77 8.84
C ILE A 280 -2.53 -0.49 7.99
N LEU A 281 -2.18 -0.46 6.71
CA LEU A 281 -2.23 -1.65 5.84
C LEU A 281 -1.32 -2.76 6.35
N ALA A 282 -0.11 -2.37 6.74
CA ALA A 282 0.85 -3.21 7.43
C ALA A 282 0.26 -3.89 8.66
N ALA A 283 -0.24 -3.10 9.62
CA ALA A 283 -0.82 -3.62 10.85
C ALA A 283 -2.06 -4.49 10.59
N LEU A 284 -2.89 -4.10 9.63
CA LEU A 284 -4.06 -4.86 9.23
C LEU A 284 -3.66 -6.23 8.68
N GLY A 285 -2.73 -6.28 7.73
CA GLY A 285 -2.22 -7.53 7.16
C GLY A 285 -1.60 -8.43 8.24
N ALA A 286 -0.73 -7.86 9.08
CA ALA A 286 -0.08 -8.58 10.18
C ALA A 286 -1.11 -9.12 11.19
N THR A 287 -2.12 -8.35 11.55
CA THR A 287 -3.18 -8.79 12.46
C THR A 287 -4.02 -9.91 11.85
N MET A 288 -4.48 -9.77 10.60
CA MET A 288 -5.32 -10.79 9.96
C MET A 288 -4.57 -12.11 9.80
N LEU A 289 -3.34 -12.06 9.31
CA LEU A 289 -2.53 -13.26 9.15
C LEU A 289 -2.06 -13.82 10.48
N GLY A 290 -1.72 -12.96 11.44
CA GLY A 290 -1.39 -13.38 12.81
C GLY A 290 -2.52 -14.17 13.43
N VAL A 291 -3.77 -13.71 13.26
CA VAL A 291 -4.97 -14.43 13.72
C VAL A 291 -5.15 -15.76 12.97
N VAL A 292 -4.97 -15.79 11.65
CA VAL A 292 -5.00 -17.06 10.88
C VAL A 292 -3.92 -18.02 11.37
N MET A 293 -2.72 -17.54 11.64
CA MET A 293 -1.61 -18.32 12.20
C MET A 293 -1.82 -18.68 13.67
N LEU A 294 -2.87 -18.21 14.35
CA LEU A 294 -3.25 -18.74 15.66
C LEU A 294 -4.26 -19.88 15.55
N THR A 295 -4.85 -20.11 14.37
CA THR A 295 -5.77 -21.21 14.14
C THR A 295 -5.01 -22.53 13.96
N THR A 296 -5.05 -23.39 14.97
CA THR A 296 -4.35 -24.67 15.00
C THR A 296 -4.98 -25.72 14.08
N PRO A 297 -4.27 -26.81 13.76
CA PRO A 297 -4.83 -27.89 12.96
C PRO A 297 -6.03 -28.58 13.61
N ASN A 298 -6.02 -28.75 14.94
CA ASN A 298 -7.17 -29.27 15.67
C ASN A 298 -8.37 -28.31 15.66
N PHE A 299 -8.17 -26.99 15.51
CA PHE A 299 -9.27 -26.04 15.27
C PHE A 299 -9.95 -26.31 13.92
N TRP A 300 -9.15 -26.48 12.86
CA TRP A 300 -9.68 -26.79 11.53
C TRP A 300 -10.30 -28.19 11.45
N ALA A 301 -9.72 -29.17 12.13
CA ALA A 301 -10.30 -30.51 12.26
C ALA A 301 -11.67 -30.48 12.96
N GLU A 302 -11.84 -29.66 14.01
CA GLU A 302 -13.16 -29.46 14.63
C GLU A 302 -14.12 -28.77 13.67
N MET A 303 -13.69 -27.73 12.95
CA MET A 303 -14.53 -27.06 11.95
C MET A 303 -15.05 -28.05 10.90
N ILE A 304 -14.21 -28.97 10.43
CA ILE A 304 -14.63 -29.95 9.42
C ILE A 304 -15.48 -31.06 10.04
N GLY A 305 -15.06 -31.60 11.19
CA GLY A 305 -15.75 -32.68 11.90
C GLY A 305 -17.13 -32.30 12.43
N THR A 306 -17.40 -31.01 12.63
CA THR A 306 -18.72 -30.48 13.01
C THR A 306 -19.65 -30.23 11.84
N GLY A 307 -19.24 -30.55 10.61
CA GLY A 307 -20.01 -30.24 9.41
C GLY A 307 -19.92 -28.76 9.01
N THR A 308 -19.04 -27.96 9.62
CA THR A 308 -18.75 -26.57 9.19
C THR A 308 -17.74 -26.54 8.03
N GLY A 309 -17.10 -27.68 7.72
CA GLY A 309 -16.05 -27.81 6.70
C GLY A 309 -16.47 -27.39 5.29
N PHE A 310 -17.75 -27.58 4.93
CA PHE A 310 -18.25 -27.16 3.62
C PHE A 310 -18.25 -25.63 3.43
N LEU A 311 -18.24 -24.86 4.52
CA LEU A 311 -18.22 -23.39 4.50
C LEU A 311 -16.80 -22.80 4.47
N LEU A 312 -15.74 -23.62 4.57
CA LEU A 312 -14.37 -23.12 4.64
C LEU A 312 -14.00 -22.16 3.49
N PRO A 313 -14.31 -22.47 2.22
CA PRO A 313 -14.08 -21.56 1.10
C PRO A 313 -14.81 -20.23 1.26
N GLU A 314 -16.09 -20.29 1.63
CA GLU A 314 -16.95 -19.11 1.80
C GLU A 314 -16.50 -18.27 3.00
N ILE A 315 -15.99 -18.89 4.07
CA ILE A 315 -15.41 -18.20 5.23
C ILE A 315 -14.15 -17.44 4.82
N ILE A 316 -13.23 -18.10 4.10
CA ILE A 316 -12.00 -17.47 3.63
C ILE A 316 -12.34 -16.30 2.70
N LEU A 317 -13.25 -16.50 1.75
CA LEU A 317 -13.70 -15.44 0.85
C LEU A 317 -14.42 -14.32 1.59
N ALA A 318 -15.25 -14.63 2.59
CA ALA A 318 -15.92 -13.62 3.39
C ALA A 318 -14.93 -12.78 4.20
N ILE A 319 -13.84 -13.37 4.69
CA ILE A 319 -12.75 -12.62 5.35
C ILE A 319 -12.07 -11.69 4.35
N ILE A 320 -11.73 -12.19 3.15
CA ILE A 320 -11.13 -11.38 2.08
C ILE A 320 -12.07 -10.24 1.68
N PHE A 321 -13.36 -10.53 1.48
CA PHE A 321 -14.38 -9.54 1.16
C PHE A 321 -14.60 -8.53 2.28
N ALA A 322 -14.47 -8.93 3.54
CA ALA A 322 -14.55 -8.01 4.66
C ALA A 322 -13.36 -7.03 4.67
N ILE A 323 -12.15 -7.51 4.31
CA ILE A 323 -10.97 -6.65 4.14
C ILE A 323 -11.13 -5.73 2.93
N ILE A 324 -11.59 -6.25 1.79
CA ILE A 324 -11.83 -5.45 0.58
C ILE A 324 -12.91 -4.39 0.83
N ALA A 325 -13.94 -4.75 1.60
CA ALA A 325 -15.06 -3.87 1.93
C ALA A 325 -14.61 -2.61 2.68
N PHE A 326 -13.51 -2.66 3.42
CA PHE A 326 -12.94 -1.47 4.06
C PHE A 326 -12.74 -0.31 3.12
N PHE A 327 -12.27 -0.57 1.89
CA PHE A 327 -12.04 0.48 0.90
C PHE A 327 -13.32 0.87 0.15
N THR A 328 -14.44 0.17 0.38
CA THR A 328 -15.75 0.58 -0.11
C THR A 328 -16.47 1.51 0.87
N VAL A 329 -16.24 1.35 2.18
CA VAL A 329 -16.92 2.15 3.21
C VAL A 329 -16.44 3.60 3.14
N GLY A 330 -17.38 4.53 2.92
CA GLY A 330 -17.07 5.96 2.80
C GLY A 330 -16.67 6.43 1.40
N THR A 331 -16.64 5.52 0.44
CA THR A 331 -16.71 5.85 -0.98
C THR A 331 -18.17 5.87 -1.44
N GLY A 332 -18.49 6.48 -2.59
CA GLY A 332 -19.86 6.50 -3.13
C GLY A 332 -20.43 5.13 -3.55
N GLY A 333 -19.89 4.03 -3.03
CA GLY A 333 -20.12 2.65 -3.46
C GLY A 333 -21.07 1.83 -2.61
N ALA A 334 -22.26 2.36 -2.34
CA ALA A 334 -23.26 1.66 -1.53
C ALA A 334 -23.69 0.32 -2.15
N ALA A 335 -23.76 0.22 -3.48
CA ALA A 335 -24.15 -1.02 -4.17
C ALA A 335 -23.11 -2.13 -4.02
N LEU A 336 -21.84 -1.85 -4.30
CA LEU A 336 -20.74 -2.80 -4.14
C LEU A 336 -20.52 -3.19 -2.68
N ALA A 337 -20.52 -2.20 -1.77
CA ALA A 337 -20.46 -2.44 -0.33
C ALA A 337 -21.63 -3.32 0.15
N GLY A 338 -22.82 -3.10 -0.38
CA GLY A 338 -24.02 -3.90 -0.10
C GLY A 338 -23.86 -5.36 -0.51
N ARG A 339 -23.29 -5.63 -1.70
CA ARG A 339 -23.02 -7.00 -2.17
C ARG A 339 -22.00 -7.73 -1.30
N LEU A 340 -20.88 -7.09 -0.99
CA LEU A 340 -19.86 -7.64 -0.08
C LEU A 340 -20.47 -7.92 1.30
N THR A 341 -21.23 -6.97 1.84
CA THR A 341 -21.90 -7.10 3.14
C THR A 341 -22.92 -8.23 3.14
N ALA A 342 -23.71 -8.39 2.06
CA ALA A 342 -24.69 -9.46 1.94
C ALA A 342 -24.03 -10.85 1.92
N PHE A 343 -22.91 -10.99 1.21
CA PHE A 343 -22.12 -12.23 1.20
C PHE A 343 -21.61 -12.57 2.61
N ILE A 344 -21.00 -11.60 3.30
CA ILE A 344 -20.52 -11.77 4.69
C ILE A 344 -21.69 -12.14 5.62
N ALA A 345 -22.83 -11.46 5.50
CA ALA A 345 -24.03 -11.72 6.29
C ALA A 345 -24.57 -13.15 6.09
N ARG A 346 -24.53 -13.66 4.85
CA ARG A 346 -24.91 -15.05 4.57
C ARG A 346 -24.02 -16.05 5.30
N VAL A 347 -22.70 -15.88 5.20
CA VAL A 347 -21.73 -16.77 5.86
C VAL A 347 -21.85 -16.71 7.38
N THR A 348 -21.95 -15.52 7.97
CA THR A 348 -22.14 -15.36 9.43
C THR A 348 -23.47 -15.95 9.91
N THR A 349 -24.53 -15.88 9.10
CA THR A 349 -25.83 -16.50 9.42
C THR A 349 -25.72 -18.02 9.46
N GLN A 350 -25.08 -18.63 8.46
CA GLN A 350 -24.84 -20.08 8.41
C GLN A 350 -23.99 -20.55 9.59
N LEU A 351 -22.91 -19.82 9.92
CA LEU A 351 -22.08 -20.10 11.10
C LEU A 351 -22.86 -20.02 12.42
N THR A 352 -23.72 -19.02 12.55
CA THR A 352 -24.55 -18.83 13.75
C THR A 352 -25.54 -19.98 13.94
N GLN A 353 -26.14 -20.47 12.85
CA GLN A 353 -27.09 -21.59 12.88
C GLN A 353 -26.43 -22.90 13.31
N LEU A 354 -25.16 -23.13 12.93
CA LEU A 354 -24.41 -24.31 13.32
C LEU A 354 -24.02 -24.30 14.82
N GLY A 355 -23.78 -23.13 15.41
CA GLY A 355 -23.68 -22.96 16.87
C GLY A 355 -22.46 -23.62 17.56
N HIS A 356 -21.48 -24.11 16.81
CA HIS A 356 -20.30 -24.80 17.34
C HIS A 356 -19.24 -23.85 17.94
N ALA A 357 -18.36 -24.38 18.79
CA ALA A 357 -17.34 -23.59 19.47
C ALA A 357 -16.36 -22.94 18.49
N ALA A 358 -15.83 -23.69 17.53
CA ALA A 358 -14.96 -23.15 16.49
C ALA A 358 -15.68 -22.11 15.60
N GLY A 359 -16.95 -22.36 15.25
CA GLY A 359 -17.78 -21.39 14.51
C GLY A 359 -17.96 -20.06 15.25
N ARG A 360 -18.09 -20.07 16.59
CA ARG A 360 -18.14 -18.84 17.40
C ARG A 360 -16.85 -18.03 17.36
N VAL A 361 -15.69 -18.67 17.20
CA VAL A 361 -14.41 -17.97 17.03
C VAL A 361 -14.38 -17.25 15.69
N ILE A 362 -14.84 -17.90 14.61
CA ILE A 362 -14.96 -17.25 13.30
C ILE A 362 -15.95 -16.08 13.35
N LEU A 363 -17.08 -16.22 14.04
CA LEU A 363 -18.02 -15.11 14.23
C LEU A 363 -17.38 -13.93 14.97
N ARG A 364 -16.58 -14.21 16.01
CA ARG A 364 -15.80 -13.17 16.71
C ARG A 364 -14.78 -12.51 15.79
N MET A 365 -14.17 -13.26 14.87
CA MET A 365 -13.29 -12.70 13.84
C MET A 365 -14.04 -11.68 12.97
N PHE A 366 -15.20 -12.05 12.43
CA PHE A 366 -16.03 -11.13 11.64
C PHE A 366 -16.47 -9.90 12.43
N GLN A 367 -16.81 -10.05 13.72
CA GLN A 367 -17.16 -8.93 14.59
C GLN A 367 -15.99 -7.95 14.79
N GLY A 368 -14.77 -8.47 14.99
CA GLY A 368 -13.58 -7.64 15.10
C GLY A 368 -13.20 -6.92 13.81
N ILE A 369 -13.35 -7.59 12.65
CA ILE A 369 -13.19 -6.93 11.35
C ILE A 369 -14.23 -5.81 11.19
N ALA A 370 -15.50 -6.10 11.50
CA ALA A 370 -16.59 -5.14 11.38
C ALA A 370 -16.42 -3.93 12.31
N SER A 371 -15.86 -4.09 13.51
CA SER A 371 -15.64 -2.96 14.43
C SER A 371 -14.64 -1.93 13.88
N ILE A 372 -13.66 -2.39 13.08
CA ILE A 372 -12.65 -1.53 12.46
C ILE A 372 -13.21 -0.80 11.22
N ALA A 373 -14.20 -1.38 10.54
CA ALA A 373 -14.71 -0.89 9.25
C ALA A 373 -15.16 0.57 9.28
N GLY A 374 -15.84 0.99 10.35
CA GLY A 374 -16.33 2.36 10.51
C GLY A 374 -15.19 3.39 10.52
N LYS A 375 -14.17 3.15 11.34
CA LYS A 375 -12.99 4.04 11.43
C LYS A 375 -12.17 4.03 10.16
N MET A 376 -12.10 2.88 9.47
CA MET A 376 -11.45 2.79 8.19
C MET A 376 -12.13 3.71 7.16
N GLY A 377 -13.46 3.73 7.12
CA GLY A 377 -14.22 4.65 6.28
C GLY A 377 -14.03 6.13 6.66
N ASP A 378 -13.93 6.44 7.95
CA ASP A 378 -13.57 7.79 8.42
C ASP A 378 -12.15 8.19 7.98
N LEU A 379 -11.20 7.25 8.07
CA LEU A 379 -9.80 7.46 7.69
C LEU A 379 -9.71 7.74 6.19
N ILE A 380 -10.37 6.95 5.35
CA ILE A 380 -10.43 7.16 3.89
C ILE A 380 -11.00 8.54 3.56
N ARG A 381 -12.08 8.96 4.23
CA ARG A 381 -12.63 10.31 4.05
C ARG A 381 -11.64 11.40 4.43
N ALA A 382 -10.94 11.25 5.56
CA ALA A 382 -9.91 12.19 6.00
C ALA A 382 -8.74 12.26 5.01
N GLN A 383 -8.25 11.11 4.53
CA GLN A 383 -7.20 11.01 3.52
C GLN A 383 -7.59 11.71 2.21
N ARG A 384 -8.83 11.54 1.73
CA ARG A 384 -9.33 12.24 0.54
C ARG A 384 -9.35 13.77 0.69
N ARG A 385 -9.48 14.28 1.92
CA ARG A 385 -9.37 15.73 2.24
C ARG A 385 -7.92 16.18 2.39
N ASN A 386 -6.97 15.26 2.53
CA ASN A 386 -5.55 15.50 2.72
C ASN A 386 -4.72 15.32 1.42
N ARG A 387 -5.33 15.50 0.25
CA ARG A 387 -4.65 15.38 -1.05
C ARG A 387 -3.86 16.65 -1.38
N ALA A 388 -2.64 16.48 -1.87
CA ALA A 388 -1.68 17.57 -2.06
C ALA A 388 -0.81 17.31 -3.30
N GLU A 389 -1.24 17.80 -4.46
CA GLU A 389 -0.54 17.65 -5.73
C GLU A 389 -0.61 18.95 -6.52
N LYS A 390 0.41 19.23 -7.33
CA LYS A 390 0.40 20.39 -8.21
C LYS A 390 0.92 20.03 -9.59
N ALA A 391 0.33 20.65 -10.61
CA ALA A 391 0.77 20.57 -11.99
C ALA A 391 0.82 21.96 -12.61
N GLN A 392 1.65 22.10 -13.63
CA GLN A 392 1.73 23.30 -14.46
C GLN A 392 1.31 22.94 -15.87
N GLY A 393 0.62 23.85 -16.53
CA GLY A 393 0.22 23.69 -17.91
C GLY A 393 -0.15 25.02 -18.54
N THR A 394 -0.98 24.95 -19.59
CA THR A 394 -1.44 26.11 -20.33
C THR A 394 -2.95 26.08 -20.52
N THR A 395 -3.55 27.25 -20.76
CA THR A 395 -4.92 27.29 -21.28
C THR A 395 -5.04 26.53 -22.60
N ASP A 396 -6.25 26.10 -22.94
CA ASP A 396 -6.56 25.36 -24.17
C ASP A 396 -5.90 23.97 -24.28
N SER A 397 -5.30 23.51 -23.18
CA SER A 397 -4.74 22.16 -23.03
C SER A 397 -5.27 21.50 -21.76
N GLU A 398 -5.23 20.16 -21.74
CA GLU A 398 -5.48 19.41 -20.52
C GLU A 398 -4.26 19.48 -19.60
N ILE A 399 -4.50 19.79 -18.33
CA ILE A 399 -3.49 19.82 -17.27
C ILE A 399 -3.69 18.56 -16.44
N GLU A 400 -2.77 17.60 -16.57
CA GLU A 400 -2.81 16.37 -15.78
C GLU A 400 -2.16 16.61 -14.41
N VAL A 401 -2.93 16.39 -13.34
CA VAL A 401 -2.45 16.35 -11.96
C VAL A 401 -2.29 14.89 -11.56
N THR A 402 -1.07 14.39 -11.65
CA THR A 402 -0.76 13.00 -11.33
C THR A 402 -0.47 12.83 -9.84
N ARG A 403 -1.25 12.00 -9.16
CA ARG A 403 -1.01 11.58 -7.77
C ARG A 403 -0.22 10.27 -7.77
N PRO A 404 1.04 10.26 -7.32
CA PRO A 404 1.85 9.06 -7.34
C PRO A 404 1.32 8.05 -6.32
N VAL A 405 0.86 6.90 -6.78
CA VAL A 405 0.60 5.75 -5.90
C VAL A 405 1.95 5.12 -5.63
N GLN A 406 2.49 5.43 -4.44
CA GLN A 406 3.82 5.05 -4.02
C GLN A 406 4.14 3.61 -4.44
N GLN A 407 5.21 3.47 -5.21
CA GLN A 407 6.07 2.30 -5.05
C GLN A 407 6.63 2.42 -3.63
N ARG A 408 6.57 1.36 -2.84
CA ARG A 408 7.46 1.24 -1.68
C ARG A 408 8.84 0.93 -2.22
N ALA A 409 9.89 1.57 -1.70
CA ALA A 409 11.22 1.31 -2.20
C ALA A 409 11.52 -0.18 -1.95
N LYS A 410 11.71 -0.94 -3.02
CA LYS A 410 11.85 -2.39 -2.91
C LYS A 410 13.17 -2.69 -2.21
N MET A 411 13.16 -3.50 -1.17
CA MET A 411 14.38 -4.00 -0.57
C MET A 411 14.95 -5.16 -1.39
N ALA A 412 16.25 -5.16 -1.63
CA ALA A 412 16.93 -6.29 -2.26
C ALA A 412 16.81 -7.53 -1.36
N GLU A 413 16.75 -8.70 -2.00
CA GLU A 413 16.82 -9.96 -1.28
C GLU A 413 18.12 -10.04 -0.47
N GLY A 414 18.03 -10.44 0.80
CA GLY A 414 19.18 -10.54 1.69
C GLY A 414 19.70 -9.21 2.24
N ILE A 415 18.99 -8.09 2.03
CA ILE A 415 19.44 -6.79 2.57
C ILE A 415 19.61 -6.83 4.09
N GLU A 416 18.73 -7.51 4.82
CA GLU A 416 18.81 -7.57 6.28
C GLU A 416 20.12 -8.23 6.73
N ASP A 417 20.51 -9.32 6.06
CA ASP A 417 21.80 -9.97 6.28
C ASP A 417 22.96 -9.03 5.91
N HIS A 418 22.85 -8.25 4.84
CA HIS A 418 23.85 -7.24 4.51
C HIS A 418 23.95 -6.13 5.58
N ILE A 419 22.83 -5.71 6.18
CA ILE A 419 22.83 -4.71 7.26
C ILE A 419 23.46 -5.30 8.53
N LYS A 420 23.09 -6.52 8.91
CA LYS A 420 23.49 -7.12 10.20
C LYS A 420 24.86 -7.80 10.13
N LYS A 421 25.09 -8.64 9.13
CA LYS A 421 26.22 -9.56 9.04
C LYS A 421 27.36 -8.99 8.20
N ARG A 422 28.57 -9.51 8.36
CA ARG A 422 29.66 -9.24 7.42
C ARG A 422 29.27 -9.72 6.04
N ASP A 423 29.33 -8.82 5.06
CA ASP A 423 29.22 -9.16 3.65
C ASP A 423 30.62 -9.53 3.10
N PRO A 424 30.86 -10.81 2.72
CA PRO A 424 32.13 -11.25 2.15
C PRO A 424 32.31 -10.84 0.68
N ASP A 425 31.23 -10.53 -0.05
CA ASP A 425 31.27 -10.15 -1.46
C ASP A 425 31.75 -8.71 -1.65
N VAL A 426 31.69 -7.88 -0.60
CA VAL A 426 32.29 -6.55 -0.60
C VAL A 426 33.82 -6.68 -0.55
N PRO A 427 34.54 -6.18 -1.57
CA PRO A 427 35.98 -6.31 -1.63
C PRO A 427 36.67 -5.60 -0.46
N ARG A 428 37.64 -6.28 0.16
CA ARG A 428 38.45 -5.76 1.28
C ARG A 428 39.08 -4.38 1.04
N LYS A 429 39.33 -4.00 -0.22
CA LYS A 429 39.79 -2.64 -0.55
C LYS A 429 38.80 -1.53 -0.18
N ARG A 430 37.52 -1.88 0.05
CA ARG A 430 36.43 -0.98 0.49
C ARG A 430 36.19 -1.02 2.00
N GLY A 431 36.97 -1.80 2.75
CA GLY A 431 36.78 -2.01 4.19
C GLY A 431 35.93 -3.25 4.49
N ILE A 432 35.35 -3.25 5.69
CA ILE A 432 34.38 -4.24 6.15
C ILE A 432 33.04 -3.95 5.47
N GLY A 433 32.56 -4.86 4.63
CA GLY A 433 31.25 -4.78 3.98
C GLY A 433 30.11 -5.22 4.88
N GLY A 434 28.91 -4.67 4.65
CA GLY A 434 27.78 -4.93 5.54
C GLY A 434 28.09 -4.57 6.99
N ALA A 435 27.71 -5.42 7.95
CA ALA A 435 28.08 -5.37 9.36
C ALA A 435 27.89 -3.97 9.98
N HIS A 436 26.67 -3.44 9.89
CA HIS A 436 26.24 -2.26 10.61
C HIS A 436 25.80 -2.59 12.04
N ASP A 437 25.53 -3.86 12.36
CA ASP A 437 25.46 -4.33 13.74
C ASP A 437 26.84 -4.18 14.41
N LYS A 438 26.86 -3.56 15.59
CA LYS A 438 28.10 -3.28 16.33
C LYS A 438 28.85 -4.54 16.75
N HIS A 439 28.16 -5.59 17.21
CA HIS A 439 28.81 -6.82 17.63
C HIS A 439 29.43 -7.56 16.45
N GLU A 440 28.71 -7.61 15.33
CA GLU A 440 29.24 -8.20 14.10
C GLU A 440 30.43 -7.41 13.56
N PHE A 441 30.32 -6.08 13.50
CA PHE A 441 31.42 -5.22 13.07
C PHE A 441 32.68 -5.46 13.89
N GLU A 442 32.54 -5.53 15.21
CA GLU A 442 33.68 -5.76 16.11
C GLU A 442 34.27 -7.17 15.94
N ALA A 443 33.44 -8.18 15.70
CA ALA A 443 33.91 -9.53 15.38
C ALA A 443 34.68 -9.56 14.06
N ALA A 444 34.14 -8.92 13.01
CA ALA A 444 34.76 -8.82 11.70
C ALA A 444 36.06 -7.99 11.74
N LEU A 445 36.12 -6.93 12.55
CA LEU A 445 37.33 -6.14 12.71
C LEU A 445 38.45 -6.95 13.39
N ARG A 446 38.10 -7.71 14.43
CA ARG A 446 39.05 -8.61 15.12
C ARG A 446 39.59 -9.69 14.19
N SER A 447 38.73 -10.32 13.38
CA SER A 447 39.17 -11.36 12.44
C SER A 447 40.06 -10.82 11.33
N GLU A 448 39.90 -9.55 10.96
CA GLU A 448 40.73 -8.82 9.99
C GLU A 448 42.02 -8.26 10.59
N GLY A 449 42.31 -8.54 11.87
CA GLY A 449 43.47 -8.01 12.58
C GLY A 449 43.47 -6.48 12.67
N GLY A 450 42.28 -5.87 12.67
CA GLY A 450 42.11 -4.42 12.65
C GLY A 450 41.99 -3.77 14.03
N GLU A 451 42.04 -2.45 14.04
CA GLU A 451 41.91 -1.62 15.24
C GLU A 451 40.96 -0.45 15.01
N VAL A 452 40.35 0.03 16.09
CA VAL A 452 39.56 1.26 16.10
C VAL A 452 40.47 2.45 16.30
N VAL A 453 40.37 3.45 15.42
CA VAL A 453 41.07 4.73 15.51
C VAL A 453 40.27 5.72 16.37
N SER A 454 38.97 5.84 16.11
CA SER A 454 38.08 6.73 16.86
C SER A 454 36.62 6.29 16.78
N ARG A 455 35.82 6.72 17.76
CA ARG A 455 34.36 6.58 17.78
C ARG A 455 33.71 7.95 17.95
N THR A 456 32.65 8.21 17.20
CA THR A 456 31.84 9.43 17.28
C THR A 456 30.38 9.04 17.45
N PRO A 457 29.79 9.22 18.64
CA PRO A 457 28.36 8.96 18.86
C PRO A 457 27.49 9.84 17.96
N HIS A 458 26.35 9.31 17.52
CA HIS A 458 25.33 10.10 16.84
C HIS A 458 24.76 11.14 17.83
N PRO A 459 24.58 12.42 17.44
CA PRO A 459 24.14 13.48 18.37
C PRO A 459 22.79 13.18 19.03
N ASP A 460 21.82 12.71 18.24
CA ASP A 460 20.43 12.56 18.69
C ASP A 460 19.91 11.11 18.72
N LEU A 461 20.77 10.11 18.46
CA LEU A 461 20.36 8.71 18.32
C LEU A 461 21.22 7.79 19.21
N PRO A 462 20.77 7.53 20.45
CA PRO A 462 21.47 6.63 21.36
C PRO A 462 21.70 5.25 20.74
N GLY A 463 22.89 4.69 20.97
CA GLY A 463 23.27 3.38 20.43
C GLY A 463 23.80 3.40 19.00
N VAL A 464 23.86 4.55 18.32
CA VAL A 464 24.45 4.67 16.98
C VAL A 464 25.74 5.48 17.05
N GLU A 465 26.78 5.01 16.36
CA GLU A 465 28.08 5.69 16.32
C GLU A 465 28.81 5.48 14.99
N ARG A 466 29.61 6.47 14.61
CA ARG A 466 30.57 6.38 13.52
C ARG A 466 31.89 5.88 14.08
N VAL A 467 32.44 4.82 13.49
CA VAL A 467 33.72 4.23 13.84
C VAL A 467 34.69 4.44 12.69
N ASP A 468 35.81 5.07 12.99
CA ASP A 468 36.97 5.10 12.11
C ASP A 468 37.93 4.00 12.53
N TYR A 469 38.37 3.18 11.58
CA TYR A 469 39.15 1.97 11.86
C TYR A 469 40.20 1.68 10.79
N ARG A 470 41.17 0.86 11.14
CA ARG A 470 42.15 0.27 10.22
C ARG A 470 42.03 -1.23 10.23
N MET A 471 42.41 -1.88 9.13
CA MET A 471 42.43 -3.33 9.03
C MET A 471 43.88 -3.83 8.89
N GLY A 472 44.14 -5.09 9.23
CA GLY A 472 45.45 -5.71 9.05
C GLY A 472 45.95 -5.64 7.61
N ALA A 473 47.25 -5.49 7.40
CA ALA A 473 47.87 -5.56 6.10
C ALA A 473 48.10 -7.03 5.69
N LEU A 474 47.81 -7.33 4.43
CA LEU A 474 48.09 -8.63 3.82
C LEU A 474 49.25 -8.48 2.84
N ASP A 475 50.08 -9.50 2.73
CA ASP A 475 51.12 -9.58 1.70
C ASP A 475 50.52 -9.90 0.31
N ALA A 476 51.38 -9.99 -0.70
CA ALA A 476 50.96 -10.32 -2.07
C ALA A 476 50.36 -11.74 -2.22
N ALA A 477 50.63 -12.63 -1.27
CA ALA A 477 50.06 -13.98 -1.20
C ALA A 477 48.75 -14.03 -0.39
N GLY A 478 48.29 -12.89 0.15
CA GLY A 478 47.07 -12.77 0.95
C GLY A 478 47.25 -13.15 2.42
N GLN A 479 48.48 -13.30 2.91
CA GLN A 479 48.76 -13.66 4.30
C GLN A 479 48.90 -12.44 5.21
N PRO A 480 48.47 -12.52 6.49
CA PRO A 480 48.64 -11.43 7.44
C PRO A 480 50.11 -11.08 7.67
N THR A 481 50.45 -9.79 7.53
CA THR A 481 51.81 -9.27 7.78
C THR A 481 52.08 -8.95 9.25
N GLY A 482 51.02 -8.82 10.06
CA GLY A 482 51.09 -8.30 11.44
C GLY A 482 51.09 -6.77 11.53
N GLU A 483 51.17 -6.07 10.39
CA GLU A 483 51.05 -4.60 10.32
C GLU A 483 49.61 -4.18 10.03
N LEU A 484 49.31 -2.89 10.16
CA LEU A 484 48.02 -2.29 9.82
C LEU A 484 48.10 -1.56 8.48
N ARG A 485 46.98 -1.50 7.75
CA ARG A 485 46.86 -0.66 6.56
C ARG A 485 46.89 0.82 6.95
N ASN A 486 47.60 1.62 6.18
CA ASN A 486 47.61 3.08 6.31
C ASN A 486 46.23 3.71 6.06
N GLN A 487 45.38 3.05 5.26
CA GLN A 487 44.04 3.53 4.95
C GLN A 487 43.14 3.42 6.18
N VAL A 488 42.58 4.56 6.60
CA VAL A 488 41.49 4.62 7.57
C VAL A 488 40.17 4.46 6.83
N PHE A 489 39.32 3.58 7.34
CA PHE A 489 37.97 3.34 6.85
C PHE A 489 36.96 3.87 7.87
N THR A 490 35.78 4.24 7.39
CA THR A 490 34.70 4.77 8.21
C THR A 490 33.47 3.87 8.08
N LYS A 491 32.78 3.64 9.19
CA LYS A 491 31.51 2.91 9.21
C LYS A 491 30.59 3.44 10.30
N THR A 492 29.31 3.60 10.00
CA THR A 492 28.29 3.81 11.04
C THR A 492 27.79 2.45 11.50
N VAL A 493 27.78 2.22 12.81
CA VAL A 493 27.25 1.01 13.45
C VAL A 493 26.15 1.37 14.45
N TYR A 494 25.26 0.41 14.71
CA TYR A 494 24.23 0.49 15.75
C TYR A 494 24.38 -0.64 16.75
N ASP A 495 24.04 -0.36 18.01
CA ASP A 495 23.98 -1.33 19.09
C ASP A 495 22.58 -1.97 19.14
N PRO A 496 22.43 -3.26 18.80
CA PRO A 496 21.13 -3.93 18.74
C PRO A 496 20.42 -4.01 20.10
N SER A 497 21.15 -3.86 21.22
CA SER A 497 20.56 -3.81 22.56
C SER A 497 19.83 -2.50 22.86
N ILE A 498 20.11 -1.44 22.08
CA ILE A 498 19.49 -0.12 22.19
C ILE A 498 18.56 0.16 21.00
N VAL A 499 19.02 -0.16 19.79
CA VAL A 499 18.26 -0.05 18.55
C VAL A 499 18.08 -1.45 17.96
N PRO A 500 16.95 -2.13 18.20
CA PRO A 500 16.72 -3.47 17.67
C PRO A 500 16.80 -3.50 16.14
N ASP A 501 17.23 -4.62 15.57
CA ASP A 501 17.41 -4.81 14.12
C ASP A 501 16.17 -4.39 13.32
N GLY A 502 14.99 -4.81 13.77
CA GLY A 502 13.74 -4.42 13.14
C GLY A 502 13.64 -2.90 13.06
N ARG A 503 13.87 -2.20 14.16
CA ARG A 503 13.79 -0.73 14.16
C ARG A 503 14.78 -0.09 13.17
N MET A 504 15.98 -0.64 13.01
CA MET A 504 16.93 -0.19 11.98
C MET A 504 16.39 -0.40 10.56
N MET A 505 15.83 -1.58 10.28
CA MET A 505 15.16 -1.87 9.00
C MET A 505 14.00 -0.90 8.74
N GLN A 506 13.30 -0.47 9.80
CA GLN A 506 12.16 0.44 9.76
C GLN A 506 12.55 1.80 9.28
N TRP A 507 13.54 2.36 9.94
CA TRP A 507 14.05 3.66 9.54
C TRP A 507 14.62 3.59 8.13
N GLY A 508 15.29 2.48 7.76
CA GLY A 508 15.84 2.28 6.43
C GLY A 508 14.77 2.36 5.34
N GLN A 509 13.66 1.63 5.51
CA GLN A 509 12.53 1.69 4.60
C GLN A 509 11.90 3.07 4.56
N GLU A 510 11.56 3.64 5.72
CA GLU A 510 10.87 4.93 5.81
C GLU A 510 11.70 6.05 5.15
N ALA A 511 13.01 6.05 5.39
CA ALA A 511 13.94 6.99 4.78
C ALA A 511 14.10 6.73 3.27
N ALA A 512 14.19 5.49 2.82
CA ALA A 512 14.25 5.17 1.39
C ALA A 512 12.98 5.63 0.66
N ASP A 513 11.80 5.39 1.25
CA ASP A 513 10.53 5.86 0.69
C ASP A 513 10.52 7.39 0.65
N SER A 514 11.00 8.07 1.69
CA SER A 514 11.15 9.52 1.75
C SER A 514 12.08 10.05 0.63
N ALA A 515 13.22 9.40 0.43
CA ALA A 515 14.17 9.74 -0.63
C ALA A 515 13.59 9.50 -2.04
N MET A 516 12.84 8.40 -2.22
CA MET A 516 12.21 8.07 -3.49
C MET A 516 11.10 9.07 -3.85
N ARG A 517 10.29 9.50 -2.87
CA ARG A 517 9.31 10.58 -3.05
C ARG A 517 9.99 11.88 -3.48
N ALA A 518 11.11 12.24 -2.86
CA ALA A 518 11.88 13.43 -3.23
C ALA A 518 12.46 13.34 -4.65
N ASN A 519 12.69 12.13 -5.16
CA ASN A 519 13.29 11.85 -6.47
C ASN A 519 12.26 11.38 -7.52
N GLY A 520 11.01 11.84 -7.41
CA GLY A 520 10.00 11.60 -8.44
C GLY A 520 9.60 10.13 -8.62
N GLY A 521 9.68 9.33 -7.56
CA GLY A 521 9.25 7.93 -7.56
C GLY A 521 10.36 6.92 -7.93
N SER A 522 11.62 7.34 -8.01
CA SER A 522 12.76 6.46 -8.24
C SER A 522 13.88 6.70 -7.23
N LEU A 523 14.68 5.68 -6.93
CA LEU A 523 15.87 5.85 -6.09
C LEU A 523 17.12 6.03 -6.95
N PRO A 524 17.90 7.10 -6.73
CA PRO A 524 19.25 7.18 -7.27
C PRO A 524 20.17 6.10 -6.67
N ARG A 525 21.33 5.88 -7.29
CA ARG A 525 22.35 4.91 -6.84
C ARG A 525 22.70 5.07 -5.36
N GLU A 526 22.86 6.31 -4.92
CA GLU A 526 23.01 6.72 -3.52
C GLU A 526 21.86 7.67 -3.19
N TRP A 527 21.18 7.42 -2.08
CA TRP A 527 20.02 8.18 -1.66
C TRP A 527 20.16 8.62 -0.20
N SER A 528 19.56 9.76 0.14
CA SER A 528 19.43 10.25 1.51
C SER A 528 17.98 10.58 1.76
N GLY A 529 17.46 10.14 2.90
CA GLY A 529 16.07 10.34 3.28
C GLY A 529 15.90 10.44 4.79
N ILE A 530 14.66 10.69 5.20
CA ILE A 530 14.32 10.92 6.62
C ILE A 530 13.24 9.92 7.01
N ALA A 531 13.53 9.13 8.04
CA ALA A 531 12.57 8.24 8.67
C ALA A 531 11.51 9.03 9.45
N ASN A 532 10.38 8.41 9.80
CA ASN A 532 9.25 9.13 10.39
C ASN A 532 9.55 9.71 11.79
N ASN A 533 10.56 9.18 12.47
CA ASN A 533 11.06 9.71 13.75
C ASN A 533 12.11 10.82 13.59
N GLY A 534 12.37 11.28 12.36
CA GLY A 534 13.35 12.33 12.06
C GLY A 534 14.79 11.84 11.85
N VAL A 535 15.07 10.53 12.02
CA VAL A 535 16.40 9.97 11.76
C VAL A 535 16.73 10.08 10.28
N ARG A 536 17.83 10.76 9.97
CA ARG A 536 18.37 10.83 8.61
C ARG A 536 19.14 9.56 8.30
N MET A 537 18.86 8.97 7.15
CA MET A 537 19.57 7.80 6.68
C MET A 537 20.10 8.02 5.28
N ARG A 538 21.25 7.41 5.03
CA ARG A 538 21.85 7.29 3.72
C ARG A 538 21.80 5.84 3.31
N GLY A 539 21.60 5.58 2.03
CA GLY A 539 21.67 4.23 1.50
C GLY A 539 21.98 4.19 0.02
N TYR A 540 21.92 2.98 -0.50
CA TYR A 540 22.32 2.65 -1.86
C TYR A 540 21.24 1.83 -2.52
N ALA A 541 20.95 2.09 -3.79
CA ALA A 541 20.03 1.31 -4.60
C ALA A 541 20.71 0.77 -5.87
N ASN A 542 20.19 -0.34 -6.40
CA ASN A 542 20.53 -0.83 -7.73
C ASN A 542 19.81 0.04 -8.77
N THR A 543 20.56 0.69 -9.65
CA THR A 543 19.99 1.64 -10.64
C THR A 543 19.15 0.95 -11.72
N SER A 544 19.30 -0.36 -11.90
CA SER A 544 18.55 -1.13 -12.91
C SER A 544 17.24 -1.68 -12.35
N THR A 545 17.22 -2.10 -11.08
CA THR A 545 16.02 -2.69 -10.43
C THR A 545 15.29 -1.72 -9.50
N GLY A 546 15.94 -0.62 -9.10
CA GLY A 546 15.44 0.29 -8.07
C GLY A 546 15.55 -0.25 -6.64
N GLU A 547 16.08 -1.46 -6.47
CA GLU A 547 16.11 -2.14 -5.16
C GLU A 547 17.16 -1.53 -4.24
N ILE A 548 16.78 -1.26 -2.99
CA ILE A 548 17.69 -0.86 -1.92
C ILE A 548 18.64 -2.02 -1.65
N THR A 549 19.93 -1.73 -1.65
CA THR A 549 21.02 -2.70 -1.44
C THR A 549 21.73 -2.53 -0.10
N SER A 550 21.63 -1.36 0.53
CA SER A 550 22.25 -1.05 1.83
C SER A 550 21.74 0.29 2.35
N PHE A 551 21.79 0.53 3.66
CA PHE A 551 21.52 1.80 4.31
C PHE A 551 22.11 1.87 5.71
N PHE A 552 22.29 3.07 6.25
CA PHE A 552 22.74 3.32 7.61
C PHE A 552 22.37 4.75 8.05
N PRO A 553 22.29 5.02 9.37
CA PRO A 553 22.10 6.36 9.88
C PRO A 553 23.24 7.30 9.48
N GLU A 554 22.90 8.55 9.16
CA GLU A 554 23.87 9.58 8.81
C GLU A 554 24.32 10.34 10.07
N ILE A 555 25.64 10.54 10.25
CA ILE A 555 26.27 11.25 11.40
C ILE A 555 27.03 12.48 10.93
#